data_AF-A0A4Q3YKA3-F1
#
_entry.id   AF-A0A4Q3YKA3-F1
#
_cell.length_a   1.000
_cell.length_b   1.000
_cell.length_c   1.000
_cell.angle_alpha   90.00
_cell.angle_beta   90.00
_cell.angle_gamma   90.00
#
_symmetry.space_group_name_H-M   'P 1'
#
loop_
_entity.id
_entity.type
_entity.pdbx_description
1 polymer ?
#
loop_
_entity_poly.entity_id
_entity_poly.type
_entity_poly.pdbx_seq_one_letter_code
_entity_poly.pdbx_strand_id
1 'polypeptide(L)' 'MLIGKCSRTPSGEGHAVLVVKTTDGDLVLDNHYNKITPFNRTSLDWLKIQSGDNPRLWFDIT' A
#
# COMPACT_ATOMS: atom_id res chain seq x y z
N MET A 1 -10.39 -7.64 -2.12
CA MET A 1 -9.47 -7.33 -3.24
C MET A 1 -8.11 -6.98 -2.66
N LEU A 2 -7.05 -7.60 -3.18
CA LEU A 2 -5.67 -7.37 -2.76
C LEU A 2 -5.01 -6.42 -3.76
N ILE A 3 -4.33 -5.39 -3.26
CA ILE A 3 -3.69 -4.38 -4.11
C ILE A 3 -2.30 -4.08 -3.58
N GLY A 4 -1.26 -4.28 -4.41
CA GLY A 4 0.09 -3.80 -4.10
C GLY A 4 0.18 -2.28 -4.22
N LYS A 5 0.85 -1.62 -3.29
CA LYS A 5 1.20 -0.20 -3.40
C LYS A 5 2.69 0.00 -3.17
N CYS A 6 3.31 0.85 -3.97
CA CYS A 6 4.65 1.33 -3.67
C CYS A 6 4.56 2.69 -2.98
N SER A 7 5.40 2.85 -1.96
CA SER A 7 5.47 4.03 -1.13
C SER A 7 6.91 4.46 -0.93
N ARG A 8 7.14 5.69 -0.48
CA ARG A 8 8.41 6.05 0.15
C ARG A 8 8.31 5.86 1.65
N THR A 9 9.31 5.22 2.24
CA THR A 9 9.52 5.26 3.68
C THR A 9 9.90 6.69 4.11
N PRO A 10 9.82 7.04 5.41
CA PRO A 10 10.34 8.31 5.91
C PRO A 10 11.83 8.54 5.63
N SER A 11 12.61 7.46 5.40
CA SER A 11 14.02 7.52 5.00
C SER A 11 14.23 7.68 3.48
N GLY A 12 13.16 7.72 2.68
CA GLY A 12 13.20 7.96 1.23
C GLY A 12 13.34 6.72 0.36
N GLU A 13 13.31 5.52 0.94
CA GLU A 13 13.42 4.24 0.23
C GLU A 13 12.10 3.82 -0.40
N GLY A 14 12.14 3.22 -1.58
CA GLY A 14 10.96 2.62 -2.20
C GLY A 14 10.53 1.34 -1.47
N HIS A 15 9.29 1.30 -0.99
CA HIS A 15 8.76 0.22 -0.18
C HIS A 15 7.41 -0.27 -0.70
N ALA A 16 7.32 -1.56 -0.99
CA ALA A 16 6.09 -2.19 -1.45
C ALA A 16 5.30 -2.74 -0.25
N VAL A 17 4.05 -2.33 -0.14
CA VAL A 17 3.11 -2.80 0.89
C VAL A 17 1.86 -3.39 0.25
N LEU A 18 1.16 -4.24 0.99
CA LEU A 18 -0.09 -4.84 0.55
C LEU A 18 -1.27 -4.12 1.21
N VAL A 19 -2.26 -3.74 0.41
CA VAL A 19 -3.52 -3.18 0.91
C VAL A 19 -4.64 -4.19 0.73
N VAL A 20 -5.38 -4.44 1.81
CA VAL A 20 -6.57 -5.29 1.82
C VAL A 20 -7.79 -4.39 1.95
N LYS A 21 -8.68 -4.46 0.96
CA LYS A 21 -10.00 -3.79 1.02
C LYS A 21 -10.98 -4.64 1.82
N THR A 22 -11.57 -4.07 2.87
CA THR A 22 -12.64 -4.67 3.67
C THR A 22 -13.87 -3.77 3.70
N THR A 23 -15.00 -4.25 4.22
CA THR A 23 -16.21 -3.42 4.41
C THR A 23 -16.03 -2.33 5.46
N ASP A 24 -15.07 -2.53 6.38
CA ASP A 24 -14.87 -1.66 7.54
C ASP A 24 -13.68 -0.70 7.33
N GLY A 25 -13.05 -0.76 6.16
CA GLY A 25 -11.94 0.09 5.76
C GLY A 25 -10.79 -0.65 5.07
N ASP A 26 -9.84 0.12 4.55
CA ASP A 26 -8.63 -0.41 3.93
C ASP A 26 -7.54 -0.63 4.99
N LEU A 27 -6.97 -1.84 5.02
CA LEU A 27 -5.89 -2.23 5.92
C LEU A 27 -4.57 -2.33 5.16
N VAL A 28 -3.49 -1.82 5.76
CA VAL A 28 -2.13 -1.92 5.21
C VAL A 28 -1.38 -3.03 5.95
N LEU A 29 -0.89 -4.00 5.19
CA LEU A 29 0.02 -5.04 5.62
C LEU A 29 1.41 -4.67 5.12
N ASP A 30 2.27 -4.36 6.08
CA ASP A 30 3.66 -3.98 5.87
C ASP A 30 4.56 -5.12 6.37
N ASN A 31 5.63 -5.44 5.62
CA ASN A 31 6.61 -6.47 5.99
C ASN A 31 7.78 -5.93 6.84
N HIS A 32 7.86 -4.61 7.07
CA HIS A 32 8.91 -4.00 7.90
C HIS A 32 8.52 -4.02 9.40
N TYR A 33 7.23 -3.98 9.69
CA TYR A 33 6.71 -4.04 11.06
C TYR A 33 5.55 -5.01 11.10
N ASN A 34 5.51 -5.92 12.08
CA ASN A 34 4.37 -6.83 12.33
C ASN A 34 3.12 -6.09 12.87
N LYS A 35 2.83 -4.90 12.34
CA LYS A 35 1.76 -4.02 12.78
C LYS A 35 0.81 -3.77 11.61
N ILE A 36 -0.41 -4.28 11.76
CA ILE A 36 -1.52 -3.94 10.86
C ILE A 36 -1.97 -2.51 11.23
N THR A 37 -1.99 -1.61 10.25
CA THR A 37 -2.41 -0.21 10.47
C THR A 37 -3.50 0.19 9.48
N PRO A 38 -4.45 1.05 9.89
CA PRO A 38 -5.40 1.65 8.96
C PRO A 38 -4.68 2.48 7.88
N PHE A 39 -5.18 2.43 6.64
CA PHE A 39 -4.60 3.15 5.50
C PHE A 39 -4.38 4.66 5.75
N ASN A 40 -5.27 5.31 6.51
CA ASN A 40 -5.18 6.74 6.84
C ASN A 40 -4.23 7.06 8.01
N ARG A 41 -3.57 6.07 8.61
CA ARG A 41 -2.64 6.25 9.75
C ARG A 41 -1.21 5.83 9.44
N THR A 42 -0.90 5.50 8.18
CA THR A 42 0.47 5.20 7.76
C THR A 42 1.21 6.48 7.43
N SER A 43 2.48 6.60 7.85
CA SER A 43 3.38 7.68 7.45
C SER A 43 4.02 7.42 6.07
N LEU A 44 3.28 6.79 5.16
CA LEU A 44 3.75 6.36 3.85
C LEU A 44 3.28 7.34 2.78
N ASP A 45 4.21 7.77 1.92
CA ASP A 45 3.89 8.55 0.74
C ASP A 45 3.58 7.61 -0.42
N TRP A 46 2.33 7.58 -0.87
CA TRP A 46 1.87 6.66 -1.92
C TRP A 46 2.33 7.11 -3.31
N LEU A 47 3.02 6.24 -4.05
CA LEU A 47 3.52 6.53 -5.39
C LEU A 47 2.70 5.84 -6.49
N LYS A 48 2.54 4.52 -6.41
CA LYS A 48 1.77 3.74 -7.39
C LYS A 48 0.89 2.71 -6.71
N ILE A 49 -0.19 2.34 -7.40
CA ILE A 49 -1.15 1.30 -7.02
C ILE A 49 -1.23 0.24 -8.12
N GLN A 50 -1.11 -1.02 -7.75
CA GLN A 50 -1.28 -2.15 -8.66
C GLN A 50 -2.77 -2.31 -9.00
N SER A 51 -3.10 -2.66 -10.25
CA SER A 51 -4.46 -3.08 -10.56
C SER A 51 -4.80 -4.35 -9.79
N GLY A 52 -5.99 -4.41 -9.17
CA GLY A 52 -6.45 -5.65 -8.57
C GLY A 52 -7.06 -6.63 -9.57
N ASP A 53 -7.23 -6.24 -10.85
CA ASP A 53 -7.68 -7.14 -11.93
C ASP A 53 -6.50 -7.73 -12.73
N ASN A 54 -5.44 -6.93 -12.94
CA ASN A 54 -4.23 -7.38 -13.63
C ASN A 54 -2.96 -7.00 -12.84
N PRO A 55 -2.28 -7.96 -12.19
CA PRO A 55 -1.15 -7.67 -11.31
C PRO A 55 0.08 -7.10 -12.05
N ARG A 56 0.11 -7.09 -13.38
CA ARG A 56 1.21 -6.49 -14.16
C ARG A 56 1.01 -4.99 -14.41
N LEU A 57 -0.18 -4.45 -14.15
CA LEU A 57 -0.49 -3.04 -14.34
C LEU A 57 -0.33 -2.26 -13.04
N TRP A 58 0.32 -1.10 -13.14
CA TRP A 58 0.56 -0.17 -12.05
C TRP A 58 0.14 1.23 -12.49
N PHE A 59 -0.61 1.91 -11.64
CA PHE A 59 -1.10 3.27 -11.87
C PHE A 59 -0.40 4.23 -10.92
N ASP A 60 0.04 5.38 -11.43
CA ASP A 60 0.53 6.48 -10.59
C ASP A 60 -0.63 7.09 -9.79
N ILE A 61 -0.37 7.43 -8.53
CA ILE A 61 -1.35 8.05 -7.62
C ILE A 61 -1.23 9.58 -7.64
N THR A 62 -0.08 10.10 -8.09
CA THR A 62 0.19 11.54 -8.32
C THR A 62 -0.52 12.11 -9.52
#